data_AF-Q12XX6-F1
#
_entry.id   AF-Q12XX6-F1
#
_cell.length_a   1.000
_cell.length_b   1.000
_cell.length_c   1.000
_cell.angle_alpha   90.00
_cell.angle_beta   90.00
_cell.angle_gamma   90.00
#
_symmetry.space_group_name_H-M   'P 1'
#
loop_
_entity.id
_entity.type
_entity.pdbx_description
1 polymer ?
#
loop_
_entity_poly.entity_id
_entity_poly.type
_entity_poly.pdbx_seq_one_letter_code
_entity_poly.pdbx_strand_id
1 'polypeptide(L)'
;MIRVENMISKAFLLGIIGMVDKDGLEETTDWLQKIGIKLAEIEGPGFEGAREDDVNYIPLCPFSNMLLDFLQMYGERPSQFIELVNLSNRKMEEAEDGWKYPALTSVTGILYHSYTTKRAELAGVELLNVGAKCPRTHNNVYNEKALERAGMNKEEVDKYLERSYYVCKIQNPDKE
;
A
#
# COMPACT_ATOMS: atom_id res chain seq x y z
N MET A 1 -16.38 -13.96 -20.81
CA MET A 1 -16.18 -15.31 -20.23
C MET A 1 -15.49 -15.14 -18.87
N ILE A 2 -16.16 -15.45 -17.76
CA ILE A 2 -15.55 -15.38 -16.43
C ILE A 2 -14.58 -16.56 -16.31
N ARG A 3 -13.27 -16.29 -16.32
CA ARG A 3 -12.28 -17.31 -16.00
C ARG A 3 -12.37 -17.62 -14.50
N VAL A 4 -12.62 -18.88 -14.15
CA VAL A 4 -12.66 -19.37 -12.76
C VAL A 4 -11.36 -19.02 -12.02
N GLU A 5 -10.25 -18.96 -12.74
CA GLU A 5 -8.91 -18.58 -12.27
C GLU A 5 -8.88 -17.27 -11.47
N ASN A 6 -9.77 -16.31 -11.77
CA ASN A 6 -9.81 -15.01 -11.06
C ASN A 6 -10.93 -14.92 -10.00
N MET A 7 -11.62 -16.03 -9.70
CA MET A 7 -12.77 -16.04 -8.79
C MET A 7 -12.40 -15.64 -7.36
N ILE A 8 -11.30 -16.19 -6.81
CA ILE A 8 -10.85 -15.89 -5.44
C ILE A 8 -10.53 -14.39 -5.30
N SER A 9 -9.77 -13.86 -6.23
CA SER A 9 -9.38 -12.46 -6.28
C SER A 9 -10.59 -11.52 -6.35
N LYS A 10 -11.60 -11.87 -7.17
CA LYS A 10 -12.85 -11.11 -7.26
C LYS A 10 -13.69 -11.23 -6.00
N ALA A 11 -13.77 -12.42 -5.41
CA ALA A 11 -14.47 -12.65 -4.15
C ALA A 11 -13.83 -11.85 -3.01
N PHE A 12 -12.49 -11.75 -2.98
CA PHE A 12 -11.78 -10.92 -2.02
C PHE A 12 -12.13 -9.44 -2.18
N LEU A 13 -12.07 -8.90 -3.40
CA LEU A 13 -12.46 -7.51 -3.68
C LEU A 13 -13.94 -7.22 -3.36
N LEU A 14 -14.84 -8.16 -3.66
CA LEU A 14 -16.25 -8.09 -3.24
C LEU A 14 -16.40 -8.13 -1.72
N GLY A 15 -15.59 -8.94 -1.04
CA GLY A 15 -15.55 -9.01 0.41
C GLY A 15 -15.20 -7.67 1.04
N ILE A 16 -14.24 -6.93 0.47
CA ILE A 16 -13.90 -5.56 0.93
C ILE A 16 -15.13 -4.65 0.85
N ILE A 17 -15.87 -4.67 -0.27
CA ILE A 17 -17.09 -3.87 -0.43
C ILE A 17 -18.11 -4.24 0.65
N GLY A 18 -18.41 -5.53 0.80
CA GLY A 18 -19.37 -6.00 1.81
C GLY A 18 -18.95 -5.70 3.25
N MET A 19 -17.66 -5.71 3.55
CA MET A 19 -17.13 -5.31 4.85
C MET A 19 -17.32 -3.82 5.11
N VAL A 20 -17.06 -2.94 4.13
CA VAL A 20 -17.33 -1.51 4.28
C VAL A 20 -18.81 -1.26 4.53
N ASP A 21 -19.68 -1.89 3.75
CA ASP A 21 -21.12 -1.70 3.86
C ASP A 21 -21.69 -2.20 5.20
N LYS A 22 -21.07 -3.23 5.78
CA LYS A 22 -21.53 -3.88 7.02
C LYS A 22 -20.90 -3.31 8.28
N ASP A 23 -19.59 -3.16 8.29
CA ASP A 23 -18.77 -2.88 9.49
C ASP A 23 -18.10 -1.49 9.43
N GLY A 24 -18.14 -0.81 8.28
CA GLY A 24 -17.62 0.54 8.09
C GLY A 24 -16.13 0.60 7.70
N LEU A 25 -15.67 1.83 7.41
CA LEU A 25 -14.33 2.07 6.84
C LEU A 25 -13.19 1.72 7.80
N GLU A 26 -13.33 2.07 9.08
CA GLU A 26 -12.30 1.85 10.10
C GLU A 26 -12.06 0.37 10.35
N GLU A 27 -13.13 -0.39 10.63
CA GLU A 27 -13.06 -1.84 10.85
C GLU A 27 -12.57 -2.58 9.60
N THR A 28 -12.98 -2.13 8.41
CA THR A 28 -12.48 -2.74 7.15
C THR A 28 -10.99 -2.45 6.93
N THR A 29 -10.52 -1.25 7.31
CA THR A 29 -9.10 -0.91 7.23
C THR A 29 -8.30 -1.80 8.17
N ASP A 30 -8.69 -1.89 9.44
CA ASP A 30 -8.05 -2.76 10.44
C ASP A 30 -8.07 -4.23 10.00
N TRP A 31 -9.18 -4.72 9.45
CA TRP A 31 -9.27 -6.07 8.89
C TRP A 31 -8.25 -6.32 7.77
N LEU A 32 -8.10 -5.39 6.82
CA LEU A 32 -7.10 -5.48 5.75
C LEU A 32 -5.67 -5.47 6.30
N GLN A 33 -5.39 -4.63 7.28
CA GLN A 33 -4.08 -4.54 7.92
C GLN A 33 -3.74 -5.84 8.66
N LYS A 34 -4.69 -6.39 9.42
CA LYS A 34 -4.54 -7.68 10.13
C LYS A 34 -4.25 -8.84 9.18
N ILE A 35 -4.87 -8.85 7.99
CA ILE A 35 -4.55 -9.84 6.96
C ILE A 35 -3.09 -9.67 6.49
N GLY A 36 -2.68 -8.45 6.17
CA GLY A 36 -1.31 -8.16 5.74
C GLY A 36 -0.27 -8.59 6.77
N ILE A 37 -0.49 -8.27 8.04
CA ILE A 37 0.37 -8.66 9.17
C ILE A 37 0.46 -10.19 9.30
N LYS A 38 -0.68 -10.89 9.28
CA LYS A 38 -0.69 -12.36 9.39
C LYS A 38 0.03 -13.04 8.24
N LEU A 39 -0.10 -12.52 7.02
CA LEU A 39 0.64 -13.02 5.86
C LEU A 39 2.15 -12.82 6.05
N ALA A 40 2.56 -11.64 6.54
CA ALA A 40 3.96 -11.36 6.84
C ALA A 40 4.53 -12.28 7.92
N GLU A 41 3.77 -12.57 8.97
CA GLU A 41 4.17 -13.50 10.04
C GLU A 41 4.33 -14.94 9.54
N ILE A 42 3.50 -15.38 8.60
CA ILE A 42 3.61 -16.71 7.98
C ILE A 42 4.86 -16.80 7.11
N GLU A 43 5.16 -15.76 6.34
CA GLU A 43 6.27 -15.76 5.38
C GLU A 43 7.63 -15.41 6.01
N GLY A 44 7.62 -14.69 7.13
CA GLY A 44 8.80 -14.32 7.90
C GLY A 44 9.51 -13.04 7.43
N PRO A 45 10.69 -12.75 7.98
CA PRO A 45 11.42 -11.51 7.72
C PRO A 45 11.81 -11.37 6.25
N GLY A 46 11.80 -10.14 5.73
CA GLY A 46 12.28 -9.87 4.38
C GLY A 46 11.81 -8.55 3.77
N PHE A 47 12.23 -8.33 2.54
CA PHE A 47 11.80 -7.22 1.70
C PHE A 47 11.26 -7.77 0.39
N GLU A 48 10.19 -7.14 -0.09
CA GLU A 48 9.69 -7.34 -1.44
C GLU A 48 10.17 -6.23 -2.36
N GLY A 49 10.36 -6.57 -3.64
CA GLY A 49 10.74 -5.63 -4.68
C GLY A 49 12.25 -5.46 -4.88
N ALA A 50 12.61 -4.32 -5.45
CA ALA A 50 13.99 -3.95 -5.75
C ALA A 50 14.51 -2.97 -4.71
N ARG A 51 15.83 -2.94 -4.54
CA ARG A 51 16.50 -2.12 -3.54
C ARG A 51 17.71 -1.42 -4.13
N GLU A 52 17.83 -0.14 -3.84
CA GLU A 52 18.99 0.69 -4.14
C GLU A 52 19.37 1.42 -2.85
N ASP A 53 20.53 1.07 -2.30
CA ASP A 53 21.03 1.53 -0.99
C ASP A 53 20.01 1.33 0.16
N ASP A 54 19.46 2.43 0.67
CA ASP A 54 18.47 2.49 1.73
C ASP A 54 17.07 2.79 1.21
N VAL A 55 16.83 2.64 -0.10
CA VAL A 55 15.52 2.77 -0.73
C VAL A 55 15.03 1.41 -1.21
N ASN A 56 13.85 1.01 -0.76
CA ASN A 56 13.12 -0.15 -1.26
C ASN A 56 11.99 0.31 -2.18
N TYR A 57 11.84 -0.28 -3.36
CA TYR A 57 10.77 0.08 -4.28
C TYR A 57 10.18 -1.13 -4.99
N ILE A 58 8.89 -1.04 -5.31
CA ILE A 58 8.12 -2.11 -5.91
C ILE A 58 7.87 -1.77 -7.37
N PRO A 59 8.51 -2.45 -8.35
CA PRO A 59 8.37 -2.08 -9.76
C PRO A 59 6.93 -2.13 -10.26
N LEU A 60 6.16 -3.12 -9.79
CA LEU A 60 4.80 -3.39 -10.25
C LEU A 60 3.87 -3.58 -9.06
N CYS A 61 2.70 -2.93 -9.08
CA CYS A 61 1.66 -3.17 -8.08
C CYS A 61 1.23 -4.66 -8.11
N PRO A 62 1.39 -5.41 -7.00
CA PRO A 62 1.10 -6.84 -6.95
C PRO A 62 -0.35 -7.20 -7.30
N PHE A 63 -1.26 -6.23 -7.21
CA PHE A 63 -2.70 -6.40 -7.41
C PHE A 63 -3.25 -5.62 -8.62
N SER A 64 -2.38 -5.05 -9.47
CA SER A 64 -2.80 -4.19 -10.58
C SER A 64 -3.76 -4.88 -11.55
N ASN A 65 -3.38 -6.05 -12.08
CA ASN A 65 -4.21 -6.80 -13.01
C ASN A 65 -5.54 -7.25 -12.39
N MET A 66 -5.51 -7.69 -11.13
CA MET A 66 -6.71 -8.06 -10.39
C MET A 66 -7.69 -6.88 -10.28
N LEU A 67 -7.19 -5.72 -9.87
CA LEU A 67 -8.00 -4.52 -9.72
C LEU A 67 -8.55 -4.05 -11.08
N LEU A 68 -7.73 -4.07 -12.13
CA LEU A 68 -8.16 -3.67 -13.47
C LEU A 68 -9.25 -4.60 -14.02
N ASP A 69 -9.09 -5.91 -13.88
CA ASP A 69 -10.09 -6.91 -14.26
C ASP A 69 -11.41 -6.70 -13.51
N PHE A 70 -11.33 -6.42 -12.21
CA PHE A 70 -12.50 -6.19 -11.38
C PHE A 70 -13.25 -4.92 -11.78
N LEU A 71 -12.53 -3.81 -12.00
CA LEU A 71 -13.10 -2.54 -12.43
C LEU A 71 -13.75 -2.65 -13.82
N GLN A 72 -13.13 -3.38 -14.75
CA GLN A 72 -13.69 -3.60 -16.07
C GLN A 72 -15.02 -4.39 -16.01
N MET A 73 -15.15 -5.33 -15.08
CA MET A 73 -16.39 -6.08 -14.88
C MET A 73 -17.52 -5.26 -14.27
N TYR A 74 -17.18 -4.37 -13.32
CA TYR A 74 -18.18 -3.56 -12.61
C TYR A 74 -18.60 -2.30 -13.37
N GLY A 75 -17.86 -1.89 -14.41
CA GLY A 75 -18.13 -0.68 -15.19
C GLY A 75 -17.77 0.62 -14.46
N GLU A 76 -17.80 0.63 -13.13
CA GLU A 76 -17.43 1.74 -12.26
C GLU A 76 -16.46 1.31 -11.14
N ARG A 77 -15.73 2.28 -10.58
CA ARG A 77 -14.90 2.08 -9.38
C ARG A 77 -15.82 2.15 -8.15
N PRO A 78 -15.92 1.07 -7.33
CA PRO A 78 -16.73 1.10 -6.13
C PRO A 78 -16.34 2.28 -5.22
N SER A 79 -17.33 3.03 -4.71
CA SER A 79 -17.09 4.18 -3.84
C SER A 79 -16.33 3.77 -2.57
N GLN A 80 -16.63 2.59 -2.04
CA GLN A 80 -15.97 2.01 -0.86
C GLN A 80 -14.45 1.95 -1.01
N PHE A 81 -13.94 1.63 -2.22
CA PHE A 81 -12.49 1.60 -2.46
C PHE A 81 -11.87 3.00 -2.47
N ILE A 82 -12.63 4.01 -2.89
CA ILE A 82 -12.20 5.41 -2.88
C ILE A 82 -12.20 5.91 -1.43
N GLU A 83 -13.25 5.61 -0.68
CA GLU A 83 -13.41 6.01 0.71
C GLU A 83 -12.31 5.42 1.62
N LEU A 84 -11.96 4.14 1.45
CA LEU A 84 -10.85 3.52 2.19
C LEU A 84 -9.49 4.18 1.89
N VAL A 85 -9.22 4.47 0.61
CA VAL A 85 -7.97 5.17 0.22
C VAL A 85 -7.94 6.58 0.80
N ASN A 86 -9.07 7.31 0.72
CA ASN A 86 -9.18 8.65 1.26
C ASN A 86 -9.03 8.66 2.78
N LEU A 87 -9.59 7.67 3.49
CA LEU A 87 -9.42 7.54 4.94
C LEU A 87 -7.94 7.36 5.31
N SER A 88 -7.23 6.45 4.62
CA SER A 88 -5.81 6.23 4.87
C SER A 88 -4.96 7.47 4.60
N ASN A 89 -5.18 8.12 3.45
CA ASN A 89 -4.43 9.34 3.09
C ASN A 89 -4.74 10.49 4.04
N ARG A 90 -5.99 10.61 4.52
CA ARG A 90 -6.34 11.59 5.55
C ARG A 90 -5.57 11.35 6.85
N LYS A 91 -5.48 10.11 7.31
CA LYS A 91 -4.68 9.76 8.51
C LYS A 91 -3.20 10.11 8.32
N MET A 92 -2.65 9.84 7.14
CA MET A 92 -1.29 10.25 6.76
C MET A 92 -1.09 11.77 6.85
N GLU A 93 -2.05 12.56 6.38
CA GLU A 93 -1.96 14.02 6.39
C GLU A 93 -2.21 14.63 7.78
N GLU A 94 -3.22 14.16 8.51
CA GLU A 94 -3.72 14.80 9.73
C GLU A 94 -3.03 14.32 11.01
N ALA A 95 -2.61 13.05 11.10
CA ALA A 95 -2.03 12.50 12.33
C ALA A 95 -0.64 13.08 12.61
N GLU A 96 -0.30 13.35 13.88
CA GLU A 96 1.04 13.83 14.27
C GLU A 96 2.13 12.87 13.78
N ASP A 97 1.90 11.56 13.93
CA ASP A 97 2.75 10.47 13.44
C ASP A 97 2.38 9.99 12.03
N GLY A 98 1.96 10.91 11.16
CA GLY A 98 1.50 10.67 9.80
C GLY A 98 2.47 9.86 8.91
N TRP A 99 3.78 9.86 9.24
CA TRP A 99 4.79 9.04 8.56
C TRP A 99 4.57 7.52 8.71
N LYS A 100 3.79 7.08 9.71
CA LYS A 100 3.41 5.67 9.90
C LYS A 100 2.31 5.21 8.95
N TYR A 101 1.58 6.13 8.33
CA TYR A 101 0.50 5.81 7.41
C TYR A 101 0.99 5.90 5.96
N PRO A 102 0.56 4.99 5.07
CA PRO A 102 1.05 4.99 3.71
C PRO A 102 0.37 6.05 2.83
N ALA A 103 1.13 6.59 1.87
CA ALA A 103 0.60 7.23 0.68
C ALA A 103 -0.02 6.18 -0.24
N LEU A 104 -1.34 6.23 -0.41
CA LEU A 104 -2.09 5.23 -1.16
C LEU A 104 -2.72 5.75 -2.44
N THR A 105 -2.64 4.93 -3.48
CA THR A 105 -3.32 5.12 -4.77
C THR A 105 -4.36 4.03 -5.05
N SER A 106 -4.39 2.97 -4.24
CA SER A 106 -5.32 1.84 -4.39
C SER A 106 -5.64 1.20 -3.03
N VAL A 107 -6.82 0.57 -2.93
CA VAL A 107 -7.29 -0.08 -1.69
C VAL A 107 -6.41 -1.24 -1.25
N THR A 108 -5.85 -1.99 -2.20
CA THR A 108 -4.93 -3.11 -1.91
C THR A 108 -3.61 -2.63 -1.32
N GLY A 109 -3.30 -1.34 -1.45
CA GLY A 109 -2.15 -0.73 -0.81
C GLY A 109 -2.21 -0.74 0.72
N ILE A 110 -3.41 -0.79 1.34
CA ILE A 110 -3.56 -0.95 2.79
C ILE A 110 -2.97 -2.29 3.23
N LEU A 111 -3.43 -3.38 2.61
CA LEU A 111 -2.95 -4.73 2.87
C LEU A 111 -1.46 -4.85 2.56
N TYR A 112 -1.04 -4.35 1.40
CA TYR A 112 0.35 -4.44 0.97
C TYR A 112 1.30 -3.70 1.90
N HIS A 113 0.94 -2.49 2.34
CA HIS A 113 1.73 -1.70 3.28
C HIS A 113 1.95 -2.46 4.58
N SER A 114 0.87 -2.93 5.22
CA SER A 114 0.97 -3.69 6.49
C SER A 114 1.77 -4.98 6.35
N TYR A 115 1.65 -5.64 5.21
CA TYR A 115 2.45 -6.83 4.90
C TYR A 115 3.95 -6.47 4.79
N THR A 116 4.32 -5.48 3.95
CA THR A 116 5.74 -5.17 3.74
C THR A 116 6.39 -4.55 4.97
N THR A 117 5.68 -3.72 5.74
CA THR A 117 6.23 -3.11 6.96
C THR A 117 6.44 -4.16 8.03
N LYS A 118 5.52 -5.11 8.20
CA LYS A 118 5.69 -6.18 9.17
C LYS A 118 6.86 -7.11 8.81
N ARG A 119 7.03 -7.47 7.53
CA ARG A 119 8.20 -8.27 7.11
C ARG A 119 9.53 -7.55 7.35
N ALA A 120 9.55 -6.24 7.16
CA ALA A 120 10.71 -5.41 7.42
C ALA A 120 11.00 -5.27 8.93
N GLU A 121 9.96 -5.08 9.75
CA GLU A 121 10.05 -5.07 11.22
C GLU A 121 10.64 -6.39 11.74
N LEU A 122 10.15 -7.53 11.24
CA LEU A 122 10.70 -8.85 11.57
C LEU A 122 12.17 -9.00 11.15
N ALA A 123 12.62 -8.25 10.14
CA ALA A 123 14.01 -8.18 9.71
C ALA A 123 14.85 -7.15 10.48
N GLY A 124 14.28 -6.46 11.48
CA GLY A 124 14.96 -5.49 12.32
C GLY A 124 15.09 -4.09 11.72
N VAL A 125 14.24 -3.73 10.75
CA VAL A 125 14.25 -2.39 10.14
C VAL A 125 12.86 -1.77 10.12
N GLU A 126 12.80 -0.45 9.96
CA GLU A 126 11.56 0.28 9.71
C GLU A 126 11.48 0.69 8.23
N LEU A 127 10.28 0.65 7.65
CA LEU A 127 10.00 1.17 6.31
C LEU A 127 9.13 2.42 6.41
N LEU A 128 9.63 3.54 5.90
CA LEU A 128 8.85 4.75 5.71
C LEU A 128 8.36 4.82 4.28
N ASN A 129 7.07 4.71 4.04
CA ASN A 129 6.54 4.91 2.70
C ASN A 129 6.58 6.40 2.33
N VAL A 130 7.40 6.74 1.34
CA VAL A 130 7.62 8.13 0.91
C VAL A 130 6.76 8.51 -0.30
N GLY A 131 6.27 7.53 -1.05
CA GLY A 131 5.33 7.79 -2.13
C GLY A 131 4.82 6.54 -2.83
N ALA A 132 3.76 6.73 -3.61
CA ALA A 132 3.17 5.72 -4.46
C ALA A 132 2.62 6.34 -5.75
N LYS A 133 2.64 5.57 -6.84
CA LYS A 133 2.13 5.96 -8.16
C LYS A 133 0.90 5.16 -8.50
N CYS A 134 -0.13 5.80 -9.04
CA CYS A 134 -1.28 5.09 -9.56
C CYS A 134 -0.89 4.40 -10.88
N PRO A 135 -0.96 3.07 -11.00
CA PRO A 135 -0.56 2.39 -12.22
C PRO A 135 -1.45 2.74 -13.43
N ARG A 136 -2.65 3.28 -13.20
CA ARG A 136 -3.62 3.64 -14.24
C ARG A 136 -3.54 5.10 -14.66
N THR A 137 -3.52 6.02 -13.70
CA THR A 137 -3.55 7.47 -13.99
C THR A 137 -2.16 8.09 -14.00
N HIS A 138 -1.14 7.35 -13.55
CA HIS A 138 0.22 7.83 -13.33
C HIS A 138 0.36 8.99 -12.33
N ASN A 139 -0.71 9.31 -11.60
CA ASN A 139 -0.65 10.30 -10.53
C ASN A 139 0.15 9.74 -9.36
N ASN A 140 1.01 10.58 -8.80
CA ASN A 140 1.76 10.28 -7.59
C ASN A 140 1.04 10.82 -6.36
N VAL A 141 1.16 10.09 -5.25
CA VAL A 141 0.81 10.54 -3.90
C VAL A 141 2.08 10.41 -3.07
N TYR A 142 2.41 11.45 -2.31
CA TYR A 142 3.59 11.50 -1.47
C TYR A 142 3.19 11.56 0.00
N ASN A 143 4.01 10.98 0.86
CA ASN A 143 3.90 11.19 2.30
C ASN A 143 4.95 12.22 2.71
N GLU A 144 4.54 13.49 2.80
CA GLU A 144 5.45 14.61 3.14
C GLU A 144 6.13 14.41 4.50
N LYS A 145 5.41 13.86 5.48
CA LYS A 145 5.94 13.59 6.83
C LYS A 145 7.00 12.49 6.80
N ALA A 146 6.79 11.45 6.00
CA ALA A 146 7.79 10.41 5.78
C ALA A 146 9.00 10.92 4.99
N LEU A 147 8.79 11.78 3.99
CA LEU A 147 9.86 12.46 3.24
C LEU A 147 10.75 13.28 4.16
N GLU A 148 10.15 14.13 5.00
CA GLU A 148 10.87 14.94 6.00
C GLU A 148 11.68 14.06 6.96
N ARG A 149 11.05 13.04 7.54
CA ARG A 149 11.71 12.08 8.44
C ARG A 149 12.83 11.28 7.75
N ALA A 150 12.67 10.97 6.48
CA ALA A 150 13.65 10.23 5.69
C ALA A 150 14.80 11.11 5.16
N GLY A 151 14.71 12.43 5.30
CA GLY A 151 15.65 13.36 4.68
C GLY A 151 15.64 13.29 3.15
N MET A 152 14.48 12.96 2.54
CA MET A 152 14.31 12.83 1.09
C MET A 152 13.43 13.95 0.56
N ASN A 153 13.69 14.38 -0.67
CA ASN A 153 12.78 15.26 -1.41
C ASN A 153 11.98 14.51 -2.48
N LYS A 154 10.97 15.17 -3.05
CA LYS A 154 10.10 14.59 -4.08
C LYS A 154 10.84 14.22 -5.35
N GLU A 155 11.80 15.03 -5.79
CA GLU A 155 12.57 14.78 -7.02
C GLU A 155 13.40 13.49 -6.90
N GLU A 156 13.92 13.19 -5.71
CA GLU A 156 14.60 11.93 -5.43
C GLU A 156 13.64 10.75 -5.51
N VAL A 157 12.44 10.88 -4.92
CA VAL A 157 11.41 9.84 -4.97
C VAL A 157 10.87 9.62 -6.38
N ASP A 158 10.75 10.68 -7.18
CA ASP A 158 10.27 10.62 -8.56
C ASP A 158 11.14 9.74 -9.45
N LYS A 159 12.47 9.77 -9.27
CA LYS A 159 13.40 8.87 -9.98
C LYS A 159 13.04 7.39 -9.78
N TYR A 160 12.50 7.04 -8.61
CA TYR A 160 12.01 5.70 -8.33
C TYR A 160 10.60 5.50 -8.88
N LEU A 161 9.68 6.44 -8.67
CA LEU A 161 8.27 6.35 -9.14
C LEU A 161 8.13 6.36 -10.66
N GLU A 162 9.13 6.81 -11.42
CA GLU A 162 9.17 6.64 -12.87
C GLU A 162 9.04 5.17 -13.28
N ARG A 163 9.70 4.27 -12.54
CA ARG A 163 9.80 2.83 -12.81
C ARG A 163 9.18 1.94 -11.73
N SER A 164 8.45 2.53 -10.79
CA SER A 164 7.88 1.78 -9.66
C SER A 164 6.50 2.28 -9.25
N TYR A 165 5.80 1.42 -8.51
CA TYR A 165 4.49 1.64 -7.95
C TYR A 165 4.56 2.25 -6.54
N TYR A 166 5.53 1.83 -5.73
CA TYR A 166 5.55 2.07 -4.29
C TYR A 166 7.00 2.19 -3.83
N VAL A 167 7.31 3.24 -3.07
CA VAL A 167 8.68 3.56 -2.65
C VAL A 167 8.72 3.75 -1.14
N CYS A 168 9.71 3.13 -0.50
CA CYS A 168 9.97 3.24 0.92
C CYS A 168 11.44 3.58 1.18
N LYS A 169 11.69 4.41 2.20
CA LYS A 169 12.99 4.52 2.84
C LYS A 169 13.12 3.41 3.89
N ILE A 170 14.27 2.75 3.92
CA ILE A 170 14.66 1.79 4.95
C ILE A 170 15.39 2.56 6.06
N GLN A 171 14.88 2.48 7.28
CA GLN A 171 15.53 3.01 8.49
C GLN A 171 16.01 1.86 9.36
N ASN A 172 17.22 1.99 9.91
CA ASN A 172 17.76 1.03 10.88
C ASN A 172 17.65 1.66 12.27
N PRO A 173 16.70 1.21 13.13
CA PRO A 173 16.51 1.80 14.46
C PRO A 173 17.76 1.70 15.35
N ASP A 174 18.60 0.67 15.12
CA ASP A 174 19.77 0.36 15.95
C ASP A 174 21.07 1.08 15.52
N LYS A 175 21.01 2.05 14.59
CA LYS A 175 22.20 2.76 14.05
C LYS A 175 22.18 4.28 14.29
N GLU A 176 21.28 4.79 15.12
CA GLU A 176 21.29 6.18 15.61
C GLU A 176 22.05 6.33 16.93
#